data_AF-A0AAJ7WDU9-F1
#
_entry.id   AF-A0AAJ7WDU9-F1
#
_cell.length_a   1.000
_cell.length_b   1.000
_cell.length_c   1.000
_cell.angle_alpha   90.00
_cell.angle_beta   90.00
_cell.angle_gamma   90.00
#
_symmetry.space_group_name_H-M   'P 1'
#
loop_
_entity.id
_entity.type
_entity.pdbx_description
1 polymer ?
#
loop_
_entity_poly.entity_id
_entity_poly.type
_entity_poly.pdbx_seq_one_letter_code
_entity_poly.pdbx_strand_id
1 'polypeptide(L)'
;MIFVRAVYAFSPLHLSMHLIDDRIGKLLFMKMTSDRCLIVIAGDIKDHTFNRMCYIAESLSTLLPNFQYRNISKCNEKWDYWLKETCKHYGWTHNKSPLVWKEIGITRTRIDYVGGAYQFWKLLKNYYDVTSYLSEEDLEDLHEDLLHVNLLNLIFRCPFVRSFVRSTQQFRFTKAYKVKKMKARASQVQEKYNRITIIGAGRSMCLDLVPQLLMTKELWSSHGIIINLYDEPGCYFKLRRILRDSGTIGAGIRRVFIVDSIPEGLENCDVLIYLDSYSREDNEGNDAWFERNYKIIENVCNHVNECAPSHMKVIFCSMSLPCFYAGIMHELVTKLPKTNVIVASNHHGLEIIYELVHSMGFTLRQFGCPPVWGFLGINHFVDVSHMVQKCYVYRPNKRALRANEKVVLPLGTQHTELRWFFYMVHDKNPYVNYFRRKALLRYQVGRSEDFPKCKAICDLLRLWFSKTVGDEIISLGIASDGSFGIPEGIVFSQPVCLNELEDGSRVWVPFVDFPMPNMEKFLFQSFVDMAIYMRDKITEIKNKSNSTRE
;
A
#
# COMPACT_ATOMS: atom_id res chain seq x y z
N MET A 1 -43.80 9.64 -9.48
CA MET A 1 -43.55 11.06 -9.82
C MET A 1 -42.71 11.66 -8.70
N ILE A 2 -41.41 11.91 -8.96
CA ILE A 2 -40.49 12.83 -8.22
C ILE A 2 -40.08 12.35 -6.79
N PHE A 3 -38.82 12.20 -6.34
CA PHE A 3 -37.46 12.44 -6.88
C PHE A 3 -36.42 11.68 -6.00
N VAL A 4 -35.23 11.47 -6.58
CA VAL A 4 -33.99 10.88 -6.02
C VAL A 4 -33.21 11.87 -5.14
N ARG A 5 -32.60 11.43 -4.01
CA ARG A 5 -31.24 11.80 -3.50
C ARG A 5 -31.04 11.43 -2.02
N ALA A 6 -30.07 10.55 -1.74
CA ALA A 6 -29.38 10.48 -0.45
C ALA A 6 -27.96 9.92 -0.66
N VAL A 7 -27.08 10.74 -1.25
CA VAL A 7 -25.62 10.59 -1.24
C VAL A 7 -25.05 11.99 -1.01
N TYR A 8 -23.97 12.08 -0.23
CA TYR A 8 -23.19 13.25 0.23
C TYR A 8 -23.65 13.89 1.54
N ALA A 9 -22.86 13.66 2.61
CA ALA A 9 -22.12 14.69 3.35
C ALA A 9 -21.71 14.16 4.73
N PHE A 10 -20.43 13.84 4.92
CA PHE A 10 -19.75 14.05 6.21
C PHE A 10 -18.27 14.30 5.94
N SER A 11 -17.99 15.56 5.61
CA SER A 11 -16.71 16.22 5.90
C SER A 11 -16.55 16.37 7.43
N PRO A 12 -15.37 16.13 8.01
CA PRO A 12 -15.16 16.26 9.45
C PRO A 12 -14.84 17.72 9.79
N LEU A 13 -15.80 18.45 10.35
CA LEU A 13 -15.55 19.67 11.11
C LEU A 13 -16.67 19.84 12.15
N HIS A 14 -16.23 20.16 13.36
CA HIS A 14 -17.01 20.37 14.59
C HIS A 14 -17.58 19.14 15.28
N LEU A 15 -16.84 18.65 16.28
CA LEU A 15 -17.45 18.39 17.59
C LEU A 15 -16.51 18.86 18.72
N SER A 16 -17.09 19.71 19.55
CA SER A 16 -16.70 20.31 20.84
C SER A 16 -15.43 19.81 21.55
N MET A 17 -14.46 20.71 21.66
CA MET A 17 -13.50 20.79 22.76
C MET A 17 -14.23 21.07 24.08
N HIS A 18 -14.27 20.12 25.00
CA HIS A 18 -14.26 20.42 26.43
C HIS A 18 -13.57 19.25 27.15
N LEU A 19 -12.66 19.61 28.07
CA LEU A 19 -11.78 18.74 28.89
C LEU A 19 -10.38 18.46 28.29
N ILE A 20 -9.62 19.52 28.00
CA ILE A 20 -8.15 19.46 28.00
C ILE A 20 -7.62 20.69 28.75
N ASP A 21 -6.84 20.40 29.80
CA ASP A 21 -6.01 21.24 30.67
C ASP A 21 -5.80 22.71 30.25
N ASP A 22 -6.24 23.62 31.13
CA ASP A 22 -6.33 25.08 30.97
C ASP A 22 -4.97 25.78 30.70
N ARG A 23 -3.84 25.10 30.90
CA ARG A 23 -2.50 25.63 30.59
C ARG A 23 -2.03 25.32 29.17
N ILE A 24 -2.42 24.17 28.62
CA ILE A 24 -2.13 23.78 27.23
C ILE A 24 -3.11 24.48 26.29
N GLY A 25 -4.36 24.65 26.73
CA GLY A 25 -5.38 25.43 26.04
C GLY A 25 -4.93 26.87 25.76
N LYS A 26 -4.38 27.59 26.75
CA LYS A 26 -3.87 28.96 26.54
C LYS A 26 -2.64 29.03 25.62
N LEU A 27 -1.75 28.03 25.64
CA LEU A 27 -0.57 28.00 24.77
C LEU A 27 -0.92 27.69 23.31
N LEU A 28 -1.93 26.85 23.07
CA LEU A 28 -2.48 26.57 21.74
C LEU A 28 -3.39 27.70 21.24
N PHE A 29 -4.20 28.30 22.12
CA PHE A 29 -5.11 29.39 21.73
C PHE A 29 -4.35 30.69 21.42
N MET A 30 -3.25 30.99 22.12
CA MET A 30 -2.37 32.12 21.77
C MET A 30 -1.46 31.86 20.55
N LYS A 31 -1.37 30.61 20.06
CA LYS A 31 -0.68 30.27 18.79
C LYS A 31 -1.61 30.15 17.58
N MET A 32 -2.93 30.20 17.79
CA MET A 32 -3.94 30.02 16.72
C MET A 32 -4.56 31.31 16.19
N THR A 33 -4.05 32.48 16.58
CA THR A 33 -4.50 33.76 15.99
C THR A 33 -3.33 34.60 15.46
N SER A 34 -3.44 34.95 14.18
CA SER A 34 -2.72 36.01 13.46
C SER A 34 -1.31 35.69 12.93
N ASP A 35 -1.24 34.93 11.83
CA ASP A 35 -0.94 35.46 10.49
C ASP A 35 -0.58 34.32 9.53
N ARG A 36 -1.28 34.20 8.39
CA ARG A 36 -0.85 33.30 7.31
C ARG A 36 0.52 33.78 6.84
N CYS A 37 1.56 32.99 7.11
CA CYS A 37 2.93 33.30 6.74
C CYS A 37 3.31 32.45 5.52
N LEU A 38 3.55 33.11 4.38
CA LEU A 38 4.01 32.49 3.14
C LEU A 38 5.51 32.69 3.01
N ILE A 39 6.29 31.61 2.86
CA ILE A 39 7.73 31.70 2.62
C ILE A 39 7.99 31.76 1.12
N VAL A 40 8.68 32.80 0.65
CA VAL A 40 9.05 32.92 -0.75
C VAL A 40 10.52 32.60 -0.92
N ILE A 41 10.84 31.70 -1.85
CA ILE A 41 12.21 31.29 -2.19
C ILE A 41 12.43 31.66 -3.67
N ALA A 42 13.41 32.51 -3.94
CA ALA A 42 13.79 32.94 -5.27
C ALA A 42 15.24 32.59 -5.59
N GLY A 43 15.53 32.20 -6.83
CA GLY A 43 16.88 31.81 -7.23
C GLY A 43 17.06 31.59 -8.72
N ASP A 44 18.33 31.42 -9.11
CA ASP A 44 18.70 31.01 -10.46
C ASP A 44 18.42 29.51 -10.64
N ILE A 45 17.81 29.15 -11.77
CA ILE A 45 17.53 27.75 -12.16
C ILE A 45 18.82 26.92 -12.17
N LYS A 46 19.97 27.52 -12.49
CA LYS A 46 21.27 26.83 -12.50
C LYS A 46 21.92 26.70 -11.12
N ASP A 47 21.38 27.35 -10.08
CA ASP A 47 21.92 27.25 -8.72
C ASP A 47 21.40 25.99 -8.00
N HIS A 48 22.32 25.08 -7.72
CA HIS A 48 22.04 23.84 -6.99
C HIS A 48 21.48 24.10 -5.59
N THR A 49 21.88 25.19 -4.94
CA THR A 49 21.45 25.52 -3.56
C THR A 49 19.98 25.94 -3.53
N PHE A 50 19.57 26.74 -4.51
CA PHE A 50 18.18 27.14 -4.71
C PHE A 50 17.26 25.94 -4.97
N ASN A 51 17.64 25.07 -5.92
CA ASN A 51 16.86 23.88 -6.25
C ASN A 51 16.71 22.95 -5.04
N ARG A 52 17.79 22.76 -4.27
CA ARG A 52 17.78 21.99 -3.02
C ARG A 52 16.79 22.57 -2.00
N MET A 53 16.75 23.89 -1.83
CA MET A 53 15.82 24.55 -0.90
C MET A 53 14.37 24.47 -1.33
N CYS A 54 14.08 24.62 -2.63
CA CYS A 54 12.73 24.45 -3.15
C CYS A 54 12.22 23.03 -2.92
N TYR A 55 13.06 22.01 -3.13
CA TYR A 55 12.72 20.62 -2.85
C TYR A 55 12.36 20.38 -1.38
N ILE A 56 13.16 20.92 -0.46
CA ILE A 56 12.91 20.80 0.98
C ILE A 56 11.63 21.54 1.37
N ALA A 57 11.40 22.73 0.83
CA ALA A 57 10.18 23.50 1.09
C ALA A 57 8.92 22.79 0.57
N GLU A 58 9.01 22.16 -0.60
CA GLU A 58 7.94 21.36 -1.18
C GLU A 58 7.64 20.12 -0.32
N SER A 59 8.68 19.38 0.06
CA SER A 59 8.55 18.25 0.98
C SER A 59 7.92 18.67 2.31
N LEU A 60 8.35 19.79 2.89
CA LEU A 60 7.78 20.32 4.14
C LEU A 60 6.33 20.78 3.99
N SER A 61 5.94 21.32 2.83
CA SER A 61 4.53 21.67 2.58
C SER A 61 3.60 20.46 2.52
N THR A 62 4.12 19.29 2.11
CA THR A 62 3.34 18.03 2.15
C THR A 62 3.24 17.44 3.56
N LEU A 63 4.22 17.71 4.42
CA LEU A 63 4.31 17.15 5.77
C LEU A 63 3.68 18.05 6.85
N LEU A 64 3.68 19.37 6.63
CA LEU A 64 3.26 20.36 7.63
C LEU A 64 2.07 21.20 7.10
N PRO A 65 0.86 21.09 7.69
CA PRO A 65 -0.34 21.76 7.17
C PRO A 65 -0.30 23.29 7.24
N ASN A 66 0.59 23.85 8.05
CA ASN A 66 0.76 25.30 8.23
C ASN A 66 1.98 25.87 7.48
N PHE A 67 2.71 25.05 6.72
CA PHE A 67 3.88 25.49 5.95
C PHE A 67 3.45 25.79 4.51
N GLN A 68 3.41 27.07 4.15
CA GLN A 68 3.11 27.52 2.78
C GLN A 68 4.36 28.14 2.17
N TYR A 69 4.68 27.77 0.93
CA TYR A 69 5.79 28.38 0.21
C TYR A 69 5.44 28.76 -1.24
N ARG A 70 6.22 29.68 -1.81
CA ARG A 70 6.17 30.08 -3.22
C ARG A 70 7.58 30.10 -3.81
N ASN A 71 7.75 29.50 -4.98
CA ASN A 71 9.01 29.51 -5.73
C ASN A 71 9.01 30.61 -6.81
N ILE A 72 10.10 31.38 -6.92
CA ILE A 72 10.37 32.29 -8.04
C ILE A 72 11.71 31.92 -8.70
N SER A 73 11.65 31.21 -9.82
CA SER A 73 12.82 30.83 -10.62
C SER A 73 13.09 31.83 -11.75
N LYS A 74 14.34 32.26 -11.93
CA LYS A 74 14.78 33.06 -13.10
C LYS A 74 15.98 32.40 -13.80
N CYS A 75 16.15 32.67 -15.09
CA CYS A 75 17.35 32.28 -15.83
C CYS A 75 18.54 33.16 -15.44
N ASN A 76 19.75 32.57 -15.38
CA ASN A 76 21.02 33.21 -15.04
C ASN A 76 21.21 34.62 -15.66
N GLU A 77 20.97 34.78 -16.97
CA GLU A 77 21.11 36.08 -17.68
C GLU A 77 20.21 37.20 -17.14
N LYS A 78 19.08 36.84 -16.51
CA LYS A 78 18.09 37.79 -15.98
C LYS A 78 18.13 37.85 -14.44
N TRP A 79 18.82 36.93 -13.78
CA TRP A 79 18.82 36.81 -12.32
C TRP A 79 19.47 38.02 -11.66
N ASP A 80 20.67 38.42 -12.10
CA ASP A 80 21.41 39.53 -11.47
C ASP A 80 20.70 40.88 -11.60
N TYR A 81 20.07 41.12 -12.74
CA TYR A 81 19.25 42.31 -12.97
C TYR A 81 18.00 42.30 -12.08
N TRP A 82 17.27 41.18 -12.09
CA TRP A 82 16.05 41.01 -11.29
C TRP A 82 16.32 41.09 -9.78
N LEU A 83 17.43 40.53 -9.31
CA LEU A 83 17.85 40.58 -7.90
C LEU A 83 18.12 42.01 -7.47
N LYS A 84 18.82 42.80 -8.29
CA LYS A 84 19.12 44.21 -8.01
C LYS A 84 17.85 45.07 -7.98
N GLU A 85 16.92 44.86 -8.90
CA GLU A 85 15.64 45.58 -8.89
C GLU A 85 14.78 45.22 -7.67
N THR A 86 14.68 43.93 -7.36
CA THR A 86 13.89 43.44 -6.22
C THR A 86 14.48 43.93 -4.89
N CYS A 87 15.81 43.90 -4.73
CA CYS A 87 16.49 44.43 -3.56
C CYS A 87 16.32 45.95 -3.42
N LYS A 88 16.33 46.71 -4.52
CA LYS A 88 16.05 48.15 -4.51
C LYS A 88 14.60 48.46 -4.13
N HIS A 89 13.64 47.67 -4.62
CA HIS A 89 12.22 47.87 -4.36
C HIS A 89 11.86 47.65 -2.89
N TYR A 90 12.45 46.65 -2.25
CA TYR A 90 12.19 46.32 -0.84
C TYR A 90 13.24 46.83 0.16
N GLY A 91 14.29 47.52 -0.31
CA GLY A 91 15.36 48.06 0.53
C GLY A 91 16.29 47.01 1.16
N TRP A 92 16.49 45.86 0.50
CA TRP A 92 17.30 44.74 1.00
C TRP A 92 18.73 44.76 0.48
N THR A 93 19.66 44.17 1.24
CA THR A 93 21.04 43.92 0.82
C THR A 93 21.26 42.43 0.63
N HIS A 94 21.11 41.95 -0.62
CA HIS A 94 21.35 40.56 -1.00
C HIS A 94 22.08 40.49 -2.34
N ASN A 95 23.05 39.57 -2.47
CA ASN A 95 23.98 39.55 -3.60
C ASN A 95 24.20 38.16 -4.23
N LYS A 96 23.55 37.10 -3.71
CA LYS A 96 23.72 35.72 -4.21
C LYS A 96 22.36 35.06 -4.41
N SER A 97 22.33 33.92 -5.09
CA SER A 97 21.19 33.01 -5.03
C SER A 97 21.42 32.03 -3.86
N PRO A 98 20.38 31.55 -3.15
CA PRO A 98 18.97 31.93 -3.22
C PRO A 98 18.57 33.06 -2.26
N LEU A 99 17.55 33.83 -2.62
CA LEU A 99 16.92 34.89 -1.82
C LEU A 99 15.62 34.38 -1.18
N VAL A 100 15.47 34.57 0.14
CA VAL A 100 14.30 34.13 0.91
C VAL A 100 13.70 35.26 1.75
N TRP A 101 12.37 35.34 1.76
CA TRP A 101 11.61 36.25 2.63
C TRP A 101 10.26 35.65 3.04
N LYS A 102 9.60 36.27 4.01
CA LYS A 102 8.24 35.93 4.47
C LYS A 102 7.26 37.00 4.07
N GLU A 103 6.09 36.61 3.60
CA GLU A 103 4.92 37.47 3.44
C GLU A 103 3.92 37.12 4.54
N ILE A 104 3.57 38.09 5.39
CA ILE A 104 2.78 37.89 6.61
C ILE A 104 1.46 38.67 6.48
N GLY A 105 0.33 37.98 6.76
CA GLY A 105 -1.00 38.59 6.84
C GLY A 105 -1.92 38.28 5.65
N ILE A 106 -3.23 38.52 5.81
CA ILE A 106 -4.28 38.16 4.82
C ILE A 106 -4.14 38.95 3.51
N THR A 107 -3.69 40.20 3.60
CA THR A 107 -3.45 41.11 2.45
C THR A 107 -2.01 41.07 1.94
N ARG A 108 -1.12 40.26 2.55
CA ARG A 108 0.31 40.12 2.22
C ARG A 108 1.11 41.43 2.22
N THR A 109 0.72 42.40 3.04
CA THR A 109 1.31 43.75 3.07
C THR A 109 2.59 43.84 3.89
N ARG A 110 2.85 42.89 4.80
CA ARG A 110 4.07 42.85 5.61
C ARG A 110 5.05 41.83 5.06
N ILE A 111 6.23 42.30 4.65
CA ILE A 111 7.27 41.50 4.02
C ILE A 111 8.52 41.54 4.89
N ASP A 112 8.91 40.39 5.45
CA ASP A 112 10.06 40.24 6.35
C ASP A 112 11.19 39.50 5.62
N TYR A 113 12.34 40.16 5.45
CA TYR A 113 13.52 39.56 4.83
C TYR A 113 14.13 38.46 5.72
N VAL A 114 14.39 37.28 5.15
CA VAL A 114 15.00 36.15 5.87
C VAL A 114 16.49 36.03 5.54
N GLY A 115 16.87 36.13 4.27
CA GLY A 115 18.26 36.00 3.83
C GLY A 115 18.44 34.92 2.77
N GLY A 116 19.50 34.13 2.88
CA GLY A 116 19.81 33.04 1.96
C GLY A 116 19.64 31.66 2.57
N ALA A 117 20.34 30.67 2.01
CA ALA A 117 20.17 29.27 2.38
C ALA A 117 20.39 28.98 3.87
N TYR A 118 21.46 29.52 4.45
CA TYR A 118 21.76 29.33 5.87
C TYR A 118 20.67 29.90 6.78
N GLN A 119 20.16 31.09 6.47
CA GLN A 119 19.11 31.74 7.25
C GLN A 119 17.77 31.00 7.13
N PHE A 120 17.47 30.42 5.96
CA PHE A 120 16.32 29.54 5.78
C PHE A 120 16.42 28.28 6.65
N TRP A 121 17.60 27.65 6.72
CA TRP A 121 17.81 26.50 7.60
C TRP A 121 17.67 26.84 9.09
N LYS A 122 18.20 28.00 9.51
CA LYS A 122 18.05 28.48 10.89
C LYS A 122 16.58 28.74 11.23
N LEU A 123 15.80 29.25 10.27
CA LEU A 123 14.36 29.41 10.39
C LEU A 123 13.66 28.07 10.56
N LEU A 124 13.99 27.07 9.73
CA LEU A 124 13.40 25.73 9.84
C LEU A 124 13.70 25.06 11.18
N LYS A 125 14.96 25.15 11.64
CA LYS A 125 15.35 24.61 12.95
C LYS A 125 14.66 25.34 14.11
N ASN A 126 14.58 26.67 14.08
CA ASN A 126 14.04 27.43 15.22
C ASN A 126 12.50 27.42 15.28
N TYR A 127 11.81 27.40 14.14
CA TYR A 127 10.34 27.46 14.09
C TYR A 127 9.67 26.10 14.00
N TYR A 128 10.31 25.13 13.35
CA TYR A 128 9.72 23.81 13.07
C TYR A 128 10.50 22.65 13.70
N ASP A 129 11.57 22.93 14.45
CA ASP A 129 12.45 21.95 15.11
C ASP A 129 13.01 20.85 14.17
N VAL A 130 13.18 21.21 12.88
CA VAL A 130 13.72 20.30 11.87
C VAL A 130 15.25 20.24 11.99
N THR A 131 15.77 19.09 12.42
CA THR A 131 17.19 18.75 12.37
C THR A 131 17.39 17.57 11.41
N SER A 132 18.28 17.72 10.43
CA SER A 132 18.36 16.95 9.18
C SER A 132 18.68 15.46 9.34
N TYR A 133 18.06 14.62 8.50
CA TYR A 133 18.34 13.18 8.31
C TYR A 133 18.67 12.81 6.84
N LEU A 134 19.22 13.73 6.04
CA LEU A 134 19.62 13.42 4.65
C LEU A 134 21.12 13.63 4.49
N SER A 135 21.83 12.56 4.13
CA SER A 135 23.26 12.57 3.85
C SER A 135 23.56 13.21 2.48
N GLU A 136 24.80 13.61 2.22
CA GLU A 136 25.21 14.14 0.91
C GLU A 136 25.02 13.12 -0.22
N GLU A 137 25.17 11.83 0.06
CA GLU A 137 24.91 10.74 -0.89
C GLU A 137 23.42 10.67 -1.28
N ASP A 138 22.50 10.83 -0.33
CA ASP A 138 21.04 10.83 -0.61
C ASP A 138 20.62 12.00 -1.52
N LEU A 139 21.42 13.07 -1.57
CA LEU A 139 21.15 14.26 -2.38
C LEU A 139 21.70 14.17 -3.80
N GLU A 140 22.80 13.44 -4.00
CA GLU A 140 23.35 13.14 -5.33
C GLU A 140 22.43 12.17 -6.09
N ASP A 141 21.89 11.16 -5.40
CA ASP A 141 20.92 10.22 -5.99
C ASP A 141 19.61 10.93 -6.42
N LEU A 142 19.15 11.90 -5.63
CA LEU A 142 17.98 12.73 -5.97
C LEU A 142 18.23 13.63 -7.20
N HIS A 143 19.48 14.04 -7.43
CA HIS A 143 19.86 14.86 -8.57
C HIS A 143 19.83 14.07 -9.90
N GLU A 144 20.29 12.82 -9.89
CA GLU A 144 20.25 11.91 -11.04
C GLU A 144 18.80 11.59 -11.46
N ASP A 145 17.90 11.31 -10.51
CA ASP A 145 16.47 11.05 -10.78
C ASP A 145 15.76 12.29 -11.39
N LEU A 146 16.12 13.51 -10.94
CA LEU A 146 15.58 14.77 -11.46
C LEU A 146 16.06 15.10 -12.88
N LEU A 147 17.27 14.71 -13.26
CA LEU A 147 17.76 14.85 -14.64
C LEU A 147 16.95 13.97 -15.61
N HIS A 148 16.55 12.77 -15.18
CA HIS A 148 15.68 11.87 -15.95
C HIS A 148 14.26 12.42 -16.14
N VAL A 149 13.65 12.99 -15.09
CA VAL A 149 12.29 13.54 -15.14
C VAL A 149 12.23 14.88 -15.90
N ASN A 150 13.24 15.74 -15.77
CA ASN A 150 13.28 17.03 -16.48
C ASN A 150 13.60 16.89 -17.96
N LEU A 151 14.38 15.88 -18.39
CA LEU A 151 14.58 15.62 -19.83
C LEU A 151 13.26 15.26 -20.52
N LEU A 152 12.45 14.39 -19.90
CA LEU A 152 11.14 14.01 -20.44
C LEU A 152 10.17 15.21 -20.50
N ASN A 153 10.12 16.03 -19.47
CA ASN A 153 9.23 17.20 -19.42
C ASN A 153 9.66 18.35 -20.36
N LEU A 154 10.96 18.51 -20.66
CA LEU A 154 11.42 19.49 -21.66
C LEU A 154 11.13 19.04 -23.10
N ILE A 155 11.23 17.73 -23.39
CA ILE A 155 10.98 17.16 -24.72
C ILE A 155 9.53 17.40 -25.18
N PHE A 156 8.57 17.43 -24.25
CA PHE A 156 7.15 17.62 -24.57
C PHE A 156 6.69 19.09 -24.70
N ARG A 157 7.50 20.08 -24.30
CA ARG A 157 7.09 21.50 -24.28
C ARG A 157 7.71 22.41 -25.35
N CYS A 158 8.69 21.94 -26.13
CA CYS A 158 9.38 22.78 -27.12
C CYS A 158 9.21 22.23 -28.56
N PRO A 159 8.45 22.92 -29.45
CA PRO A 159 8.30 22.53 -30.85
C PRO A 159 9.60 22.58 -31.68
N PHE A 160 10.64 23.24 -31.15
CA PHE A 160 11.87 23.57 -31.89
C PHE A 160 12.95 22.47 -31.86
N VAL A 161 12.76 21.38 -31.09
CA VAL A 161 13.77 20.30 -30.92
C VAL A 161 13.49 19.07 -31.79
N ARG A 162 12.48 19.10 -32.67
CA ARG A 162 12.22 17.98 -33.61
C ARG A 162 13.32 17.81 -34.67
N SER A 163 14.08 18.86 -35.00
CA SER A 163 15.15 18.79 -36.02
C SER A 163 16.52 18.40 -35.45
N PHE A 164 16.74 18.55 -34.14
CA PHE A 164 18.06 18.33 -33.53
C PHE A 164 18.27 16.86 -33.09
N VAL A 165 17.20 16.08 -32.92
CA VAL A 165 17.25 14.69 -32.41
C VAL A 165 17.67 13.67 -33.48
N ARG A 166 17.90 14.07 -34.73
CA ARG A 166 18.43 13.15 -35.76
C ARG A 166 19.96 12.98 -35.74
N SER A 167 20.71 13.77 -34.97
CA SER A 167 22.19 13.77 -35.06
C SER A 167 22.95 13.45 -33.76
N THR A 168 22.28 13.06 -32.67
CA THR A 168 22.95 12.77 -31.39
C THR A 168 22.45 11.47 -30.75
N GLN A 169 22.51 10.37 -31.50
CA GLN A 169 22.33 9.01 -30.97
C GLN A 169 23.62 8.45 -30.32
N GLN A 170 24.57 9.32 -29.93
CA GLN A 170 25.94 8.88 -29.68
C GLN A 170 26.65 9.71 -28.60
N PHE A 171 26.08 9.83 -27.41
CA PHE A 171 26.87 10.24 -26.23
C PHE A 171 26.49 9.45 -24.96
N ARG A 172 27.27 8.37 -24.76
CA ARG A 172 27.79 7.84 -23.48
C ARG A 172 26.81 7.60 -22.32
N PHE A 173 26.19 6.42 -22.33
CA PHE A 173 25.95 5.63 -21.10
C PHE A 173 26.93 4.46 -21.05
N THR A 174 28.18 4.77 -20.73
CA THR A 174 29.20 3.80 -20.31
C THR A 174 29.73 4.21 -18.94
N LYS A 175 28.93 3.93 -17.91
CA LYS A 175 29.44 3.44 -16.63
C LYS A 175 28.69 2.17 -16.31
N ALA A 176 29.13 1.14 -17.01
CA ALA A 176 28.80 -0.25 -16.77
C ALA A 176 29.06 -0.60 -15.30
N TYR A 177 28.01 -0.89 -14.54
CA TYR A 177 28.12 -1.79 -13.40
C TYR A 177 28.37 -3.20 -13.94
N LYS A 178 29.64 -3.47 -14.28
CA LYS A 178 30.16 -4.82 -14.49
C LYS A 178 30.18 -5.54 -13.14
N VAL A 179 29.08 -6.17 -12.76
CA VAL A 179 29.17 -7.33 -11.87
C VAL A 179 29.50 -8.53 -12.75
N LYS A 180 30.67 -9.14 -12.50
CA LYS A 180 31.22 -10.27 -13.26
C LYS A 180 30.17 -11.39 -13.42
N LYS A 181 29.70 -11.61 -14.66
CA LYS A 181 29.26 -12.92 -15.12
C LYS A 181 30.46 -13.87 -14.99
N MET A 182 30.56 -14.59 -13.88
CA MET A 182 31.37 -15.81 -13.86
C MET A 182 30.67 -16.81 -14.79
N LYS A 183 31.30 -17.08 -15.94
CA LYS A 183 30.96 -18.23 -16.79
C LYS A 183 31.27 -19.49 -15.99
N ALA A 184 30.28 -20.03 -15.30
CA ALA A 184 30.28 -21.45 -14.94
C ALA A 184 29.95 -22.23 -16.21
N ARG A 185 30.82 -23.18 -16.57
CA ARG A 185 30.62 -24.11 -17.68
C ARG A 185 29.34 -24.91 -17.44
N ALA A 186 28.60 -25.12 -18.52
CA ALA A 186 27.30 -25.75 -18.52
C ALA A 186 27.30 -27.15 -17.88
N SER A 187 26.31 -27.36 -17.03
CA SER A 187 25.55 -28.60 -16.94
C SER A 187 24.11 -28.15 -16.78
N GLN A 188 23.24 -28.46 -17.75
CA GLN A 188 21.83 -28.08 -17.73
C GLN A 188 21.13 -28.83 -16.60
N VAL A 189 21.18 -28.27 -15.40
CA VAL A 189 20.20 -28.49 -14.34
C VAL A 189 19.36 -27.23 -14.36
N GLN A 190 18.07 -27.34 -14.70
CA GLN A 190 17.14 -26.22 -14.59
C GLN A 190 17.07 -25.82 -13.11
N GLU A 191 17.84 -24.80 -12.74
CA GLU A 191 17.81 -24.24 -11.39
C GLU A 191 16.41 -23.64 -11.15
N LYS A 192 15.57 -24.35 -10.39
CA LYS A 192 14.20 -23.93 -10.09
C LYS A 192 14.23 -22.89 -8.96
N TYR A 193 14.02 -21.63 -9.32
CA TYR A 193 13.84 -20.52 -8.39
C TYR A 193 12.37 -20.16 -8.30
N ASN A 194 11.88 -19.84 -7.09
CA ASN A 194 10.56 -19.20 -6.97
C ASN A 194 10.71 -17.71 -7.24
N ARG A 195 10.01 -17.21 -8.27
CA ARG A 195 10.04 -15.80 -8.67
C ARG A 195 8.78 -15.07 -8.22
N ILE A 196 8.97 -14.02 -7.43
CA ILE A 196 7.88 -13.18 -6.92
C ILE A 196 8.04 -11.78 -7.49
N THR A 197 7.02 -11.24 -8.14
CA THR A 197 7.02 -9.87 -8.67
C THR A 197 6.04 -9.03 -7.89
N ILE A 198 6.50 -7.89 -7.37
CA ILE A 198 5.70 -6.94 -6.60
C ILE A 198 5.53 -5.67 -7.44
N ILE A 199 4.28 -5.37 -7.79
CA ILE A 199 3.88 -4.11 -8.44
C ILE A 199 3.41 -3.13 -7.35
N GLY A 200 3.88 -1.88 -7.43
CA GLY A 200 3.66 -0.86 -6.40
C GLY A 200 4.69 -0.95 -5.27
N ALA A 201 5.93 -1.33 -5.59
CA ALA A 201 6.94 -1.68 -4.60
C ALA A 201 7.45 -0.47 -3.76
N GLY A 202 7.20 0.78 -4.16
CA GLY A 202 7.55 2.00 -3.42
C GLY A 202 6.48 2.44 -2.41
N ARG A 203 5.45 1.63 -2.17
CA ARG A 203 4.55 1.82 -1.02
C ARG A 203 5.27 1.49 0.29
N SER A 204 4.88 2.14 1.38
CA SER A 204 5.50 1.97 2.71
C SER A 204 5.45 0.53 3.21
N MET A 205 4.45 -0.24 2.81
CA MET A 205 4.28 -1.66 3.15
C MET A 205 5.45 -2.54 2.70
N CYS A 206 6.07 -2.22 1.56
CA CYS A 206 7.07 -3.09 0.94
C CYS A 206 8.37 -3.18 1.75
N LEU A 207 8.68 -2.14 2.54
CA LEU A 207 9.82 -2.14 3.46
C LEU A 207 9.70 -3.27 4.49
N ASP A 208 8.49 -3.60 4.94
CA ASP A 208 8.23 -4.67 5.91
C ASP A 208 7.92 -6.00 5.22
N LEU A 209 7.29 -5.98 4.04
CA LEU A 209 6.89 -7.18 3.30
C LEU A 209 8.09 -7.93 2.73
N VAL A 210 9.03 -7.24 2.07
CA VAL A 210 10.17 -7.89 1.40
C VAL A 210 11.04 -8.68 2.39
N PRO A 211 11.44 -8.13 3.56
CA PRO A 211 12.13 -8.90 4.58
C PRO A 211 11.35 -10.13 5.06
N GLN A 212 10.04 -10.00 5.29
CA GLN A 212 9.21 -11.12 5.76
C GLN A 212 9.15 -12.24 4.72
N LEU A 213 8.96 -11.91 3.44
CA LEU A 213 8.98 -12.88 2.34
C LEU A 213 10.32 -13.60 2.23
N LEU A 214 11.44 -12.88 2.41
CA LEU A 214 12.78 -13.45 2.42
C LEU A 214 13.01 -14.41 3.60
N MET A 215 12.32 -14.19 4.73
CA MET A 215 12.41 -15.05 5.92
C MET A 215 11.49 -16.27 5.86
N THR A 216 10.43 -16.27 5.04
CA THR A 216 9.49 -17.39 4.88
C THR A 216 10.14 -18.57 4.17
N LYS A 217 10.41 -19.66 4.91
CA LYS A 217 11.15 -20.83 4.41
C LYS A 217 10.35 -21.67 3.42
N GLU A 218 9.03 -21.66 3.55
CA GLU A 218 8.09 -22.41 2.72
C GLU A 218 8.10 -21.95 1.27
N LEU A 219 8.47 -20.69 1.04
CA LEU A 219 8.62 -20.12 -0.29
C LEU A 219 9.97 -20.48 -0.94
N TRP A 220 10.89 -21.13 -0.24
CA TRP A 220 12.23 -21.42 -0.77
C TRP A 220 12.18 -22.69 -1.61
N SER A 221 12.38 -22.55 -2.91
CA SER A 221 12.74 -23.68 -3.77
C SER A 221 14.19 -24.11 -3.52
N SER A 222 14.60 -25.25 -4.09
CA SER A 222 15.96 -25.81 -3.91
C SER A 222 17.10 -24.83 -4.24
N HIS A 223 16.86 -23.84 -5.10
CA HIS A 223 17.85 -22.84 -5.51
C HIS A 223 17.60 -21.43 -4.94
N GLY A 224 16.49 -21.22 -4.20
CA GLY A 224 16.20 -19.96 -3.51
C GLY A 224 14.99 -19.17 -4.01
N ILE A 225 14.96 -17.88 -3.66
CA ILE A 225 13.91 -16.92 -4.03
C ILE A 225 14.51 -15.74 -4.80
N ILE A 226 13.80 -15.32 -5.84
CA ILE A 226 14.03 -14.06 -6.56
C ILE A 226 12.80 -13.16 -6.35
N ILE A 227 13.01 -11.96 -5.83
CA ILE A 227 11.97 -10.94 -5.69
C ILE A 227 12.25 -9.79 -6.67
N ASN A 228 11.35 -9.57 -7.60
CA ASN A 228 11.37 -8.46 -8.55
C ASN A 228 10.48 -7.33 -8.03
N LEU A 229 11.02 -6.12 -7.96
CA LEU A 229 10.33 -4.92 -7.49
C LEU A 229 10.11 -3.98 -8.67
N TYR A 230 8.85 -3.58 -8.88
CA TYR A 230 8.46 -2.62 -9.90
C TYR A 230 7.60 -1.49 -9.29
N ASP A 231 7.85 -0.26 -9.71
CA ASP A 231 7.01 0.89 -9.39
C ASP A 231 7.11 1.97 -10.49
N GLU A 232 6.20 2.93 -10.47
CA GLU A 232 6.17 4.07 -11.38
C GLU A 232 7.44 4.93 -11.25
N PRO A 233 7.91 5.54 -12.36
CA PRO A 233 9.07 6.43 -12.37
C PRO A 233 8.85 7.61 -11.42
N GLY A 234 9.63 7.67 -10.36
CA GLY A 234 9.47 8.63 -9.25
C GLY A 234 9.56 7.97 -7.86
N CYS A 235 9.30 6.66 -7.75
CA CYS A 235 9.43 5.92 -6.50
C CYS A 235 10.72 5.06 -6.41
N TYR A 236 11.60 5.14 -7.41
CA TYR A 236 12.83 4.33 -7.49
C TYR A 236 13.77 4.51 -6.29
N PHE A 237 13.85 5.70 -5.71
CA PHE A 237 14.64 5.93 -4.49
C PHE A 237 14.19 5.02 -3.32
N LYS A 238 12.88 4.77 -3.18
CA LYS A 238 12.35 3.86 -2.16
C LYS A 238 12.70 2.41 -2.47
N LEU A 239 12.68 2.03 -3.74
CA LEU A 239 13.09 0.70 -4.18
C LEU A 239 14.57 0.46 -3.90
N ARG A 240 15.43 1.44 -4.15
CA ARG A 240 16.86 1.37 -3.81
C ARG A 240 17.09 1.19 -2.31
N ARG A 241 16.30 1.87 -1.48
CA ARG A 241 16.33 1.66 -0.02
C ARG A 241 15.95 0.24 0.37
N ILE A 242 14.86 -0.30 -0.18
CA ILE A 242 14.45 -1.71 0.05
C ILE A 242 15.55 -2.67 -0.41
N LEU A 243 16.17 -2.41 -1.56
CA LEU A 243 17.26 -3.22 -2.09
C LEU A 243 18.47 -3.21 -1.15
N ARG A 244 18.87 -2.05 -0.65
CA ARG A 244 19.96 -1.90 0.34
C ARG A 244 19.66 -2.66 1.63
N ASP A 245 18.47 -2.49 2.16
CA ASP A 245 18.05 -3.12 3.41
C ASP A 245 17.98 -4.66 3.23
N SER A 246 17.45 -5.15 2.11
CA SER A 246 17.38 -6.58 1.80
C SER A 246 18.75 -7.22 1.56
N GLY A 247 19.73 -6.47 1.05
CA GLY A 247 21.11 -6.93 0.86
C GLY A 247 21.80 -7.36 2.17
N THR A 248 21.35 -6.81 3.32
CA THR A 248 21.86 -7.22 4.64
C THR A 248 21.26 -8.53 5.15
N ILE A 249 20.11 -8.94 4.60
CA ILE A 249 19.29 -10.06 5.10
C ILE A 249 19.64 -11.39 4.39
N GLY A 250 20.45 -11.38 3.32
CA GLY A 250 20.63 -12.55 2.45
C GLY A 250 22.07 -12.96 2.14
N ALA A 251 22.47 -14.16 2.60
CA ALA A 251 23.62 -14.89 2.08
C ALA A 251 23.22 -15.68 0.82
N GLY A 252 23.65 -15.22 -0.37
CA GLY A 252 23.77 -15.98 -1.64
C GLY A 252 22.50 -16.48 -2.36
N ILE A 253 21.51 -17.01 -1.63
CA ILE A 253 20.34 -17.75 -2.14
C ILE A 253 19.10 -16.83 -2.33
N ARG A 254 19.22 -15.57 -1.88
CA ARG A 254 18.14 -14.58 -1.91
C ARG A 254 18.57 -13.42 -2.78
N ARG A 255 17.80 -13.12 -3.82
CA ARG A 255 18.09 -12.00 -4.72
C ARG A 255 16.87 -11.11 -4.85
N VAL A 256 17.08 -9.82 -4.64
CA VAL A 256 16.07 -8.79 -4.89
C VAL A 256 16.57 -7.97 -6.08
N PHE A 257 15.71 -7.75 -7.06
CA PHE A 257 16.02 -6.97 -8.25
C PHE A 257 14.99 -5.86 -8.43
N ILE A 258 15.45 -4.71 -8.94
CA ILE A 258 14.57 -3.64 -9.40
C ILE A 258 14.40 -3.87 -10.90
N VAL A 259 13.17 -3.82 -11.37
CA VAL A 259 12.80 -4.03 -12.77
C VAL A 259 12.26 -2.73 -13.34
N ASP A 260 12.69 -2.38 -14.55
CA ASP A 260 12.34 -1.11 -15.17
C ASP A 260 10.99 -1.16 -15.90
N SER A 261 10.51 -2.37 -16.23
CA SER A 261 9.26 -2.59 -16.97
C SER A 261 8.43 -3.77 -16.42
N ILE A 262 7.10 -3.69 -16.53
CA ILE A 262 6.19 -4.77 -16.13
C ILE A 262 6.47 -6.09 -16.87
N PRO A 263 6.68 -6.10 -18.21
CA PRO A 263 6.96 -7.33 -18.97
C PRO A 263 8.15 -8.14 -18.45
N GLU A 264 9.27 -7.47 -18.16
CA GLU A 264 10.48 -8.11 -17.63
C GLU A 264 10.24 -8.76 -16.26
N GLY A 265 9.38 -8.14 -15.45
CA GLY A 265 9.00 -8.67 -14.14
C GLY A 265 8.04 -9.86 -14.23
N LEU A 266 7.24 -9.95 -15.29
CA LEU A 266 6.27 -11.04 -15.49
C LEU A 266 6.90 -12.28 -16.14
N GLU A 267 8.05 -12.15 -16.79
CA GLU A 267 8.74 -13.26 -17.45
C GLU A 267 9.19 -14.33 -16.42
N ASN A 268 8.61 -15.52 -16.53
CA ASN A 268 8.80 -16.65 -15.60
C ASN A 268 8.38 -16.36 -14.14
N CYS A 269 7.43 -15.44 -13.91
CA CYS A 269 6.92 -15.13 -12.58
C CYS A 269 6.01 -16.25 -12.04
N ASP A 270 6.26 -16.73 -10.81
CA ASP A 270 5.40 -17.71 -10.14
C ASP A 270 4.29 -17.04 -9.32
N VAL A 271 4.59 -15.90 -8.69
CA VAL A 271 3.66 -15.15 -7.84
C VAL A 271 3.73 -13.65 -8.16
N LEU A 272 2.62 -13.09 -8.60
CA LEU A 272 2.43 -11.65 -8.77
C LEU A 272 1.68 -11.09 -7.55
N ILE A 273 2.27 -10.10 -6.88
CA ILE A 273 1.63 -9.35 -5.79
C ILE A 273 1.37 -7.93 -6.29
N TYR A 274 0.09 -7.56 -6.35
CA TYR A 274 -0.35 -6.23 -6.78
C TYR A 274 -0.74 -5.38 -5.58
N LEU A 275 0.03 -4.32 -5.30
CA LEU A 275 -0.16 -3.43 -4.14
C LEU A 275 -0.62 -2.02 -4.52
N ASP A 276 -0.60 -1.66 -5.81
CA ASP A 276 -0.94 -0.31 -6.23
C ASP A 276 -2.40 0.05 -5.96
N SER A 277 -2.58 1.30 -5.53
CA SER A 277 -3.88 1.84 -5.18
C SER A 277 -4.02 3.26 -5.69
N TYR A 278 -5.09 3.49 -6.45
CA TYR A 278 -5.44 4.79 -7.01
C TYR A 278 -6.70 5.31 -6.31
N SER A 279 -6.50 6.23 -5.37
CA SER A 279 -7.60 6.91 -4.68
C SER A 279 -8.36 7.82 -5.64
N ARG A 280 -9.65 8.03 -5.36
CA ARG A 280 -10.48 8.99 -6.07
C ARG A 280 -9.95 10.41 -5.86
N GLU A 281 -9.87 11.18 -6.93
CA GLU A 281 -9.48 12.59 -6.86
C GLU A 281 -10.68 13.48 -6.44
N ASP A 282 -10.42 14.64 -5.84
CA ASP A 282 -11.47 15.48 -5.22
C ASP A 282 -12.58 15.92 -6.21
N ASN A 283 -12.24 16.08 -7.49
CA ASN A 283 -13.16 16.51 -8.56
C ASN A 283 -13.62 15.36 -9.48
N GLU A 284 -13.27 14.11 -9.16
CA GLU A 284 -13.54 12.96 -10.01
C GLU A 284 -14.86 12.28 -9.63
N GLY A 285 -15.75 12.07 -10.62
CA GLY A 285 -16.96 11.28 -10.43
C GLY A 285 -16.66 9.79 -10.27
N ASN A 286 -17.58 9.03 -9.65
CA ASN A 286 -17.39 7.60 -9.42
C ASN A 286 -17.17 6.82 -10.74
N ASP A 287 -17.92 7.13 -11.79
CA ASP A 287 -17.78 6.44 -13.09
C ASP A 287 -16.41 6.71 -13.74
N ALA A 288 -15.96 7.97 -13.74
CA ALA A 288 -14.63 8.33 -14.25
C ALA A 288 -13.51 7.64 -13.46
N TRP A 289 -13.66 7.54 -12.13
CA TRP A 289 -12.73 6.82 -11.27
C TRP A 289 -12.67 5.33 -11.60
N PHE A 290 -13.82 4.67 -11.81
CA PHE A 290 -13.84 3.26 -12.22
C PHE A 290 -13.25 3.06 -13.61
N GLU A 291 -13.53 3.93 -14.57
CA GLU A 291 -12.96 3.86 -15.92
C GLU A 291 -11.44 4.04 -15.92
N ARG A 292 -10.91 4.97 -15.12
CA ARG A 292 -9.46 5.16 -14.95
C ARG A 292 -8.80 3.92 -14.36
N ASN A 293 -9.38 3.36 -13.31
CA ASN A 293 -8.90 2.14 -12.69
C ASN A 293 -8.97 0.95 -13.65
N TYR A 294 -10.04 0.84 -14.44
CA TYR A 294 -10.21 -0.19 -15.45
C TYR A 294 -9.08 -0.14 -16.48
N LYS A 295 -8.77 1.04 -17.05
CA LYS A 295 -7.70 1.20 -18.04
C LYS A 295 -6.32 0.80 -17.52
N ILE A 296 -6.02 1.11 -16.25
CA ILE A 296 -4.74 0.74 -15.63
C ILE A 296 -4.63 -0.79 -15.51
N ILE A 297 -5.68 -1.44 -15.00
CA ILE A 297 -5.69 -2.91 -14.85
C ILE A 297 -5.76 -3.61 -16.20
N GLU A 298 -6.47 -3.06 -17.18
CA GLU A 298 -6.50 -3.56 -18.56
C GLU A 298 -5.08 -3.63 -19.13
N ASN A 299 -4.28 -2.58 -18.96
CA ASN A 299 -2.88 -2.59 -19.37
C ASN A 299 -2.10 -3.71 -18.68
N VAL A 300 -2.27 -3.90 -17.38
CA VAL A 300 -1.61 -5.00 -16.65
C VAL A 300 -2.06 -6.37 -17.18
N CYS A 301 -3.36 -6.55 -17.46
CA CYS A 301 -3.91 -7.79 -18.00
C CYS A 301 -3.33 -8.12 -19.38
N ASN A 302 -3.13 -7.12 -20.24
CA ASN A 302 -2.50 -7.31 -21.55
C ASN A 302 -1.07 -7.84 -21.40
N HIS A 303 -0.25 -7.21 -20.53
CA HIS A 303 1.11 -7.69 -20.26
C HIS A 303 1.12 -9.11 -19.64
N VAL A 304 0.13 -9.44 -18.82
CA VAL A 304 0.00 -10.80 -18.26
C VAL A 304 -0.32 -11.83 -19.34
N ASN A 305 -1.24 -11.54 -20.26
CA ASN A 305 -1.57 -12.44 -21.37
C ASN A 305 -0.34 -12.70 -22.27
N GLU A 306 0.47 -11.65 -22.52
CA GLU A 306 1.67 -11.73 -23.35
C GLU A 306 2.81 -12.48 -22.64
N CYS A 307 3.19 -12.07 -21.43
CA CYS A 307 4.47 -12.46 -20.82
C CYS A 307 4.36 -13.53 -19.71
N ALA A 308 3.20 -13.69 -19.06
CA ALA A 308 3.12 -14.51 -17.85
C ALA A 308 3.07 -16.02 -18.15
N PRO A 309 3.60 -16.89 -17.28
CA PRO A 309 3.41 -18.33 -17.41
C PRO A 309 2.00 -18.76 -16.97
N SER A 310 1.51 -19.91 -17.47
CA SER A 310 0.15 -20.40 -17.19
C SER A 310 -0.09 -20.80 -15.73
N HIS A 311 0.95 -21.14 -15.00
CA HIS A 311 0.87 -21.53 -13.58
C HIS A 311 1.03 -20.35 -12.60
N MET A 312 1.14 -19.11 -13.09
CA MET A 312 1.32 -17.93 -12.25
C MET A 312 0.13 -17.74 -11.31
N LYS A 313 0.42 -17.37 -10.07
CA LYS A 313 -0.56 -17.00 -9.04
C LYS A 313 -0.59 -15.49 -8.87
N VAL A 314 -1.77 -14.91 -8.71
CA VAL A 314 -1.94 -13.45 -8.57
C VAL A 314 -2.61 -13.15 -7.24
N ILE A 315 -2.02 -12.24 -6.47
CA ILE A 315 -2.54 -11.78 -5.18
C ILE A 315 -2.78 -10.28 -5.26
N PHE A 316 -4.03 -9.87 -5.12
CA PHE A 316 -4.40 -8.47 -4.95
C PHE A 316 -4.46 -8.11 -3.46
N CYS A 317 -3.73 -7.06 -3.06
CA CYS A 317 -3.77 -6.51 -1.70
C CYS A 317 -3.65 -4.97 -1.75
N SER A 318 -4.45 -4.33 -2.60
CA SER A 318 -4.48 -2.88 -2.74
C SER A 318 -5.39 -2.21 -1.70
N MET A 319 -5.12 -0.93 -1.43
CA MET A 319 -5.95 -0.08 -0.55
C MET A 319 -7.23 0.45 -1.23
N SER A 320 -7.39 0.22 -2.53
CA SER A 320 -8.49 0.72 -3.35
C SER A 320 -9.57 -0.34 -3.52
N LEU A 321 -9.66 -0.95 -4.71
CA LEU A 321 -10.74 -1.84 -5.13
C LEU A 321 -10.19 -3.22 -5.54
N PRO A 322 -9.64 -4.01 -4.62
CA PRO A 322 -8.95 -5.24 -4.99
C PRO A 322 -9.88 -6.31 -5.57
N CYS A 323 -11.14 -6.42 -5.10
CA CYS A 323 -12.14 -7.32 -5.72
C CYS A 323 -12.52 -6.88 -7.14
N PHE A 324 -12.58 -5.58 -7.40
CA PHE A 324 -12.82 -5.04 -8.74
C PHE A 324 -11.66 -5.36 -9.69
N TYR A 325 -10.41 -5.21 -9.24
CA TYR A 325 -9.23 -5.56 -10.04
C TYR A 325 -9.18 -7.05 -10.38
N ALA A 326 -9.47 -7.91 -9.41
CA ALA A 326 -9.58 -9.35 -9.66
C ALA A 326 -10.72 -9.68 -10.64
N GLY A 327 -11.87 -9.01 -10.53
CA GLY A 327 -12.99 -9.15 -11.48
C GLY A 327 -12.60 -8.80 -12.91
N ILE A 328 -11.92 -7.66 -13.12
CA ILE A 328 -11.40 -7.27 -14.44
C ILE A 328 -10.43 -8.32 -14.98
N MET A 329 -9.54 -8.82 -14.12
CA MET A 329 -8.55 -9.82 -14.51
C MET A 329 -9.21 -11.13 -14.94
N HIS A 330 -10.28 -11.58 -14.27
CA HIS A 330 -11.04 -12.76 -14.68
C HIS A 330 -11.75 -12.61 -16.02
N GLU A 331 -12.10 -11.38 -16.41
CA GLU A 331 -12.78 -11.11 -17.69
C GLU A 331 -11.83 -10.93 -18.88
N LEU A 332 -10.61 -10.45 -18.63
CA LEU A 332 -9.63 -10.11 -19.68
C LEU A 332 -8.51 -11.14 -19.83
N VAL A 333 -8.12 -11.83 -18.76
CA VAL A 333 -7.03 -12.81 -18.79
C VAL A 333 -7.59 -14.18 -19.09
N THR A 334 -7.19 -14.74 -20.22
CA THR A 334 -7.60 -16.09 -20.65
C THR A 334 -6.55 -17.16 -20.34
N LYS A 335 -5.29 -16.74 -20.15
CA LYS A 335 -4.14 -17.62 -19.94
C LYS A 335 -4.07 -18.26 -18.55
N LEU A 336 -4.61 -17.56 -17.54
CA LEU A 336 -4.57 -17.99 -16.15
C LEU A 336 -5.91 -18.58 -15.72
N PRO A 337 -5.91 -19.67 -14.92
CA PRO A 337 -7.15 -20.16 -14.35
C PRO A 337 -7.68 -19.18 -13.31
N LYS A 338 -9.01 -19.05 -13.24
CA LYS A 338 -9.67 -18.15 -12.27
C LYS A 338 -9.31 -18.48 -10.82
N THR A 339 -9.00 -19.75 -10.51
CA THR A 339 -8.60 -20.20 -9.18
C THR A 339 -7.25 -19.64 -8.71
N ASN A 340 -6.40 -19.17 -9.63
CA ASN A 340 -5.06 -18.65 -9.30
C ASN A 340 -5.07 -17.16 -8.97
N VAL A 341 -6.16 -16.44 -9.26
CA VAL A 341 -6.30 -15.02 -8.94
C VAL A 341 -7.09 -14.90 -7.66
N ILE A 342 -6.45 -14.36 -6.62
CA ILE A 342 -7.04 -14.22 -5.31
C ILE A 342 -6.83 -12.82 -4.73
N VAL A 343 -7.68 -12.47 -3.77
CA VAL A 343 -7.61 -11.22 -3.04
C VAL A 343 -7.39 -11.48 -1.55
N ALA A 344 -6.38 -10.84 -0.96
CA ALA A 344 -6.06 -11.01 0.45
C ALA A 344 -6.98 -10.14 1.34
N SER A 345 -7.95 -10.76 2.04
CA SER A 345 -8.90 -10.05 2.93
C SER A 345 -8.59 -10.15 4.42
N ASN A 346 -7.82 -11.17 4.83
CA ASN A 346 -7.43 -11.43 6.23
C ASN A 346 -6.88 -10.22 6.99
N HIS A 347 -6.28 -9.25 6.31
CA HIS A 347 -5.73 -8.06 6.95
C HIS A 347 -6.79 -7.27 7.74
N HIS A 348 -8.04 -7.21 7.26
CA HIS A 348 -9.14 -6.56 7.99
C HIS A 348 -9.46 -7.28 9.31
N GLY A 349 -9.42 -8.61 9.32
CA GLY A 349 -9.61 -9.41 10.54
C GLY A 349 -8.48 -9.21 11.55
N LEU A 350 -7.23 -9.19 11.07
CA LEU A 350 -6.04 -8.99 11.89
C LEU A 350 -5.99 -7.59 12.54
N GLU A 351 -6.62 -6.58 11.94
CA GLU A 351 -6.70 -5.24 12.53
C GLU A 351 -7.63 -5.17 13.75
N ILE A 352 -8.70 -5.97 13.78
CA ILE A 352 -9.74 -5.96 14.83
C ILE A 352 -9.40 -6.95 15.94
N ILE A 353 -8.81 -8.10 15.62
CA ILE A 353 -8.56 -9.19 16.57
C ILE A 353 -7.79 -8.74 17.82
N TYR A 354 -6.81 -7.84 17.67
CA TYR A 354 -5.99 -7.36 18.78
C TYR A 354 -6.83 -6.68 19.85
N GLU A 355 -7.67 -5.73 19.45
CA GLU A 355 -8.52 -4.97 20.38
C GLU A 355 -9.50 -5.87 21.11
N LEU A 356 -10.11 -6.80 20.37
CA LEU A 356 -11.08 -7.75 20.91
C LEU A 356 -10.45 -8.67 21.95
N VAL A 357 -9.39 -9.39 21.56
CA VAL A 357 -8.75 -10.42 22.39
C VAL A 357 -8.13 -9.81 23.64
N HIS A 358 -7.52 -8.62 23.50
CA HIS A 358 -6.94 -7.89 24.63
C HIS A 358 -8.02 -7.44 25.63
N SER A 359 -9.16 -6.93 25.15
CA SER A 359 -10.27 -6.52 26.01
C SER A 359 -10.89 -7.67 26.83
N MET A 360 -10.62 -8.91 26.43
CA MET A 360 -11.12 -10.14 27.06
C MET A 360 -10.06 -10.86 27.89
N GLY A 361 -8.81 -10.38 27.90
CA GLY A 361 -7.73 -10.96 28.70
C GLY A 361 -7.13 -12.26 28.15
N PHE A 362 -7.34 -12.57 26.86
CA PHE A 362 -6.74 -13.76 26.23
C PHE A 362 -5.47 -13.44 25.44
N THR A 363 -4.81 -14.50 24.95
CA THR A 363 -3.63 -14.39 24.08
C THR A 363 -3.99 -14.66 22.62
N LEU A 364 -3.41 -13.88 21.70
CA LEU A 364 -3.67 -14.01 20.25
C LEU A 364 -3.32 -15.38 19.68
N ARG A 365 -2.40 -16.13 20.30
CA ARG A 365 -1.99 -17.47 19.86
C ARG A 365 -3.13 -18.50 19.89
N GLN A 366 -4.17 -18.23 20.66
CA GLN A 366 -5.32 -19.11 20.81
C GLN A 366 -6.41 -18.83 19.77
N PHE A 367 -6.27 -17.81 18.93
CA PHE A 367 -7.33 -17.40 18.01
C PHE A 367 -6.90 -17.49 16.55
N GLY A 368 -7.82 -17.93 15.70
CA GLY A 368 -7.75 -17.74 14.27
C GLY A 368 -8.10 -16.30 13.88
N CYS A 369 -7.77 -15.93 12.65
CA CYS A 369 -8.18 -14.63 12.10
C CYS A 369 -9.72 -14.58 12.01
N PRO A 370 -10.38 -13.48 12.44
CA PRO A 370 -11.80 -13.31 12.21
C PRO A 370 -12.14 -13.39 10.71
N PRO A 371 -13.18 -14.14 10.32
CA PRO A 371 -13.62 -14.23 8.94
C PRO A 371 -14.07 -12.87 8.38
N VAL A 372 -13.77 -12.62 7.10
CA VAL A 372 -14.09 -11.37 6.40
C VAL A 372 -14.99 -11.65 5.21
N TRP A 373 -16.14 -10.97 5.19
CA TRP A 373 -17.18 -11.08 4.17
C TRP A 373 -17.32 -9.78 3.40
N GLY A 374 -17.56 -9.82 2.09
CA GLY A 374 -17.90 -8.62 1.31
C GLY A 374 -17.10 -8.41 0.03
N PHE A 375 -17.47 -7.35 -0.70
CA PHE A 375 -16.73 -6.87 -1.87
C PHE A 375 -15.68 -5.85 -1.44
N LEU A 376 -14.45 -6.35 -1.26
CA LEU A 376 -13.35 -5.56 -0.71
C LEU A 376 -13.07 -4.29 -1.51
N GLY A 377 -12.89 -3.20 -0.77
CA GLY A 377 -12.73 -1.84 -1.29
C GLY A 377 -13.98 -0.99 -1.21
N ILE A 378 -15.16 -1.61 -1.15
CA ILE A 378 -16.45 -0.91 -1.06
C ILE A 378 -17.16 -1.27 0.24
N ASN A 379 -17.53 -2.54 0.38
CA ASN A 379 -18.23 -3.04 1.55
C ASN A 379 -17.52 -4.30 2.08
N HIS A 380 -17.24 -4.31 3.37
CA HIS A 380 -16.67 -5.46 4.03
C HIS A 380 -17.21 -5.53 5.46
N PHE A 381 -17.36 -6.75 5.94
CA PHE A 381 -17.82 -7.07 7.27
C PHE A 381 -16.87 -8.10 7.87
N VAL A 382 -16.39 -7.82 9.08
CA VAL A 382 -15.47 -8.71 9.79
C VAL A 382 -16.26 -9.44 10.85
N ASP A 383 -16.58 -10.70 10.62
CA ASP A 383 -17.41 -11.45 11.54
C ASP A 383 -16.59 -11.94 12.75
N VAL A 384 -16.75 -11.20 13.85
CA VAL A 384 -16.09 -11.48 15.12
C VAL A 384 -16.74 -12.63 15.87
N SER A 385 -18.03 -12.88 15.65
CA SER A 385 -18.81 -13.89 16.37
C SER A 385 -18.39 -15.30 15.95
N HIS A 386 -18.14 -15.49 14.65
CA HIS A 386 -17.66 -16.77 14.10
C HIS A 386 -16.13 -16.86 14.04
N MET A 387 -15.43 -16.17 14.94
CA MET A 387 -13.98 -16.40 15.12
C MET A 387 -13.75 -17.78 15.76
N VAL A 388 -12.69 -18.48 15.32
CA VAL A 388 -12.31 -19.79 15.86
C VAL A 388 -11.31 -19.63 17.00
N GLN A 389 -11.60 -20.23 18.15
CA GLN A 389 -10.73 -20.31 19.31
C GLN A 389 -10.19 -21.74 19.50
N LYS A 390 -8.89 -21.84 19.70
CA LYS A 390 -8.19 -23.05 20.12
C LYS A 390 -8.25 -23.17 21.64
N CYS A 391 -9.11 -24.07 22.10
CA CYS A 391 -9.34 -24.34 23.52
C CYS A 391 -8.61 -25.62 23.95
N TYR A 392 -7.97 -25.56 25.12
CA TYR A 392 -7.41 -26.74 25.76
C TYR A 392 -8.44 -27.33 26.71
N VAL A 393 -8.93 -28.52 26.36
CA VAL A 393 -9.98 -29.20 27.10
C VAL A 393 -9.38 -30.42 27.77
N TYR A 394 -9.50 -30.48 29.09
CA TYR A 394 -9.09 -31.65 29.84
C TYR A 394 -10.19 -32.70 29.77
N ARG A 395 -9.92 -33.84 29.13
CA ARG A 395 -10.86 -34.96 29.11
C ARG A 395 -10.48 -35.92 30.25
N PRO A 396 -11.31 -36.03 31.30
CA PRO A 396 -11.05 -36.94 32.40
C PRO A 396 -11.17 -38.39 31.93
N ASN A 397 -10.25 -39.24 32.39
CA ASN A 397 -10.35 -40.68 32.19
C ASN A 397 -11.49 -41.25 33.06
N LYS A 398 -12.04 -42.42 32.69
CA LYS A 398 -13.06 -43.12 33.51
C LYS A 398 -12.65 -43.31 34.98
N ARG A 399 -11.34 -43.35 35.25
CA ARG A 399 -10.73 -43.41 36.59
C ARG A 399 -10.91 -42.14 37.42
N ALA A 400 -11.00 -40.96 36.79
CA ALA A 400 -11.16 -39.68 37.49
C ALA A 400 -12.40 -39.66 38.39
N LEU A 401 -13.48 -40.34 37.98
CA LEU A 401 -14.73 -40.43 38.74
C LEU A 401 -14.62 -41.33 39.98
N ARG A 402 -13.55 -42.13 40.10
CA ARG A 402 -13.34 -43.12 41.18
C ARG A 402 -11.99 -42.96 41.90
N ALA A 403 -11.28 -41.86 41.66
CA ALA A 403 -9.93 -41.68 42.18
C ALA A 403 -9.95 -41.09 43.60
N ASN A 404 -9.11 -41.66 44.49
CA ASN A 404 -8.85 -41.08 45.81
C ASN A 404 -7.85 -39.90 45.69
N GLU A 405 -7.85 -38.98 46.66
CA GLU A 405 -6.99 -37.78 46.69
C GLU A 405 -5.48 -38.06 46.59
N LYS A 406 -5.04 -39.30 46.87
CA LYS A 406 -3.63 -39.71 46.89
C LYS A 406 -3.07 -40.21 45.54
N VAL A 407 -3.79 -40.03 44.44
CA VAL A 407 -3.35 -40.55 43.13
C VAL A 407 -2.38 -39.57 42.45
N VAL A 408 -1.17 -40.07 42.14
CA VAL A 408 -0.09 -39.29 41.48
C VAL A 408 -0.21 -39.29 39.94
N LEU A 409 -0.93 -40.25 39.38
CA LEU A 409 -1.06 -40.38 37.91
C LEU A 409 -2.06 -39.36 37.34
N PRO A 410 -1.82 -38.84 36.12
CA PRO A 410 -2.75 -37.94 35.45
C PRO A 410 -4.15 -38.57 35.37
N LEU A 411 -5.16 -37.82 35.81
CA LEU A 411 -6.57 -38.26 35.85
C LEU A 411 -7.28 -38.14 34.51
N GLY A 412 -6.56 -37.74 33.47
CA GLY A 412 -7.10 -37.38 32.17
C GLY A 412 -6.01 -36.84 31.26
N THR A 413 -6.38 -36.59 30.02
CA THR A 413 -5.49 -36.09 28.98
C THR A 413 -5.98 -34.73 28.51
N GLN A 414 -5.05 -33.81 28.30
CA GLN A 414 -5.36 -32.52 27.70
C GLN A 414 -5.46 -32.68 26.20
N HIS A 415 -6.62 -32.33 25.64
CA HIS A 415 -6.85 -32.30 24.21
C HIS A 415 -7.01 -30.86 23.75
N THR A 416 -6.71 -30.62 22.48
CA THR A 416 -7.03 -29.36 21.84
C THR A 416 -8.31 -29.52 21.06
N GLU A 417 -9.26 -28.62 21.27
CA GLU A 417 -10.51 -28.53 20.51
C GLU A 417 -10.62 -27.12 19.91
N LEU A 418 -11.13 -27.02 18.69
CA LEU A 418 -11.50 -25.75 18.07
C LEU A 418 -12.96 -25.45 18.40
N ARG A 419 -13.26 -24.23 18.84
CA ARG A 419 -14.61 -23.80 19.19
C ARG A 419 -14.91 -22.42 18.61
N TRP A 420 -16.16 -22.19 18.23
CA TRP A 420 -16.63 -20.86 17.85
C TRP A 420 -16.63 -19.93 19.07
N PHE A 421 -16.18 -18.70 18.87
CA PHE A 421 -16.01 -17.72 19.94
C PHE A 421 -17.26 -16.88 20.26
N PHE A 422 -18.41 -17.21 19.65
CA PHE A 422 -19.64 -16.42 19.72
C PHE A 422 -20.07 -16.09 21.16
N TYR A 423 -19.92 -17.04 22.08
CA TYR A 423 -20.41 -16.96 23.46
C TYR A 423 -19.86 -15.78 24.28
N MET A 424 -18.71 -15.21 23.90
CA MET A 424 -18.10 -14.07 24.61
C MET A 424 -18.33 -12.71 23.96
N VAL A 425 -18.79 -12.70 22.71
CA VAL A 425 -18.83 -11.49 21.88
C VAL A 425 -20.11 -10.70 22.08
N HIS A 426 -21.16 -11.32 22.62
CA HIS A 426 -22.53 -10.77 22.66
C HIS A 426 -22.69 -9.42 23.36
N ASP A 427 -21.79 -9.05 24.27
CA ASP A 427 -21.96 -7.85 25.12
C ASP A 427 -20.99 -6.72 24.79
N LYS A 428 -20.04 -6.93 23.86
CA LYS A 428 -19.03 -5.93 23.49
C LYS A 428 -19.13 -5.59 22.02
N ASN A 429 -19.16 -4.30 21.70
CA ASN A 429 -19.01 -3.81 20.33
C ASN A 429 -17.52 -3.46 20.08
N PRO A 430 -16.72 -4.39 19.50
CA PRO A 430 -15.29 -4.16 19.29
C PRO A 430 -15.00 -3.08 18.25
N TYR A 431 -15.95 -2.78 17.37
CA TYR A 431 -15.76 -1.86 16.25
C TYR A 431 -15.51 -0.43 16.71
N VAL A 432 -16.19 0.03 17.77
CA VAL A 432 -16.04 1.39 18.29
C VAL A 432 -14.60 1.64 18.75
N ASN A 433 -14.06 0.74 19.55
CA ASN A 433 -12.70 0.85 20.07
C ASN A 433 -11.67 0.67 18.93
N TYR A 434 -11.93 -0.25 18.01
CA TYR A 434 -11.12 -0.42 16.80
C TYR A 434 -11.03 0.86 15.97
N PHE A 435 -12.16 1.48 15.62
CA PHE A 435 -12.16 2.72 14.83
C PHE A 435 -11.46 3.86 15.56
N ARG A 436 -11.65 3.97 16.89
CA ARG A 436 -10.94 4.96 17.72
C ARG A 436 -9.43 4.73 17.69
N ARG A 437 -8.97 3.49 17.89
CA ARG A 437 -7.54 3.11 17.84
C ARG A 437 -6.95 3.44 16.47
N LYS A 438 -7.63 3.04 15.40
CA LYS A 438 -7.19 3.25 14.02
C LYS A 438 -7.07 4.74 13.68
N ALA A 439 -8.05 5.55 14.08
CA ALA A 439 -8.01 7.00 13.89
C ALA A 439 -6.86 7.65 14.66
N LEU A 440 -6.67 7.27 15.92
CA LEU A 440 -5.60 7.78 16.77
C LEU A 440 -4.20 7.41 16.25
N LEU A 441 -4.00 6.16 15.80
CA LEU A 441 -2.75 5.71 15.20
C LEU A 441 -2.43 6.46 13.90
N ARG A 442 -3.44 6.66 13.03
CA ARG A 442 -3.26 7.46 11.81
C ARG A 442 -2.86 8.90 12.14
N TYR A 443 -3.46 9.49 13.17
CA TYR A 443 -3.12 10.84 13.62
C TYR A 443 -1.70 10.92 14.20
N GLN A 444 -1.29 9.96 15.03
CA GLN A 444 0.01 9.98 15.71
C GLN A 444 1.18 9.62 14.79
N VAL A 445 1.01 8.60 13.94
CA VAL A 445 2.09 8.05 13.10
C VAL A 445 2.08 8.66 11.70
N GLY A 446 0.97 9.29 11.28
CA GLY A 446 0.83 9.89 9.95
C GLY A 446 0.78 8.90 8.78
N ARG A 447 0.62 7.59 9.05
CA ARG A 447 0.56 6.54 8.02
C ARG A 447 -0.49 5.46 8.33
N SER A 448 -0.81 4.63 7.33
CA SER A 448 -1.71 3.48 7.48
C SER A 448 -1.05 2.32 8.22
N GLU A 449 -1.87 1.46 8.84
CA GLU A 449 -1.45 0.16 9.35
C GLU A 449 -1.12 -0.76 8.17
N ASP A 450 0.16 -0.96 7.91
CA ASP A 450 0.65 -1.79 6.80
C ASP A 450 1.05 -3.20 7.26
N PHE A 451 1.43 -3.35 8.53
CA PHE A 451 1.87 -4.64 9.08
C PHE A 451 0.82 -5.75 9.00
N PRO A 452 -0.48 -5.53 9.32
CA PRO A 452 -1.51 -6.57 9.17
C PRO A 452 -1.63 -7.09 7.74
N LYS A 453 -1.38 -6.24 6.73
CA LYS A 453 -1.41 -6.63 5.33
C LYS A 453 -0.20 -7.47 4.96
N CYS A 454 1.01 -7.06 5.40
CA CYS A 454 2.22 -7.87 5.23
C CYS A 454 2.01 -9.27 5.81
N LYS A 455 1.45 -9.33 7.02
CA LYS A 455 1.17 -10.58 7.72
C LYS A 455 0.15 -11.44 6.96
N ALA A 456 -0.94 -10.85 6.49
CA ALA A 456 -1.94 -11.55 5.69
C ALA A 456 -1.37 -12.14 4.39
N ILE A 457 -0.55 -11.39 3.66
CA ILE A 457 0.11 -11.88 2.43
C ILE A 457 1.09 -13.02 2.76
N CYS A 458 1.91 -12.85 3.79
CA CYS A 458 2.90 -13.87 4.17
C CYS A 458 2.25 -15.15 4.68
N ASP A 459 1.19 -15.05 5.49
CA ASP A 459 0.46 -16.22 5.98
C ASP A 459 -0.26 -16.96 4.85
N LEU A 460 -0.89 -16.21 3.93
CA LEU A 460 -1.49 -16.77 2.72
C LEU A 460 -0.47 -17.54 1.88
N LEU A 461 0.69 -16.93 1.60
CA LEU A 461 1.75 -17.56 0.82
C LEU A 461 2.33 -18.78 1.52
N ARG A 462 2.53 -18.70 2.84
CA ARG A 462 2.98 -19.83 3.66
C ARG A 462 2.02 -21.01 3.55
N LEU A 463 0.71 -20.77 3.58
CA LEU A 463 -0.29 -21.83 3.42
C LEU A 463 -0.32 -22.37 2.00
N TRP A 464 -0.28 -21.49 1.00
CA TRP A 464 -0.35 -21.90 -0.40
C TRP A 464 0.83 -22.79 -0.83
N PHE A 465 2.03 -22.54 -0.27
CA PHE A 465 3.27 -23.28 -0.55
C PHE A 465 3.69 -24.25 0.58
N SER A 466 2.85 -24.47 1.59
CA SER A 466 3.11 -25.44 2.68
C SER A 466 3.34 -26.86 2.11
N LYS A 467 4.10 -27.72 2.78
CA LYS A 467 4.28 -29.10 2.30
C LYS A 467 3.01 -29.93 2.41
N THR A 468 2.19 -29.64 3.41
CA THR A 468 0.94 -30.35 3.70
C THR A 468 -0.22 -29.38 3.65
N VAL A 469 -1.31 -29.80 3.01
CA VAL A 469 -2.61 -29.13 3.14
C VAL A 469 -3.15 -29.42 4.53
N GLY A 470 -3.55 -28.38 5.25
CA GLY A 470 -4.14 -28.48 6.58
C GLY A 470 -5.56 -27.93 6.58
N ASP A 471 -6.29 -28.17 7.68
CA ASP A 471 -7.68 -27.76 7.87
C ASP A 471 -7.81 -26.27 8.28
N GLU A 472 -6.88 -25.42 7.83
CA GLU A 472 -6.87 -24.00 8.16
C GLU A 472 -7.87 -23.23 7.30
N ILE A 473 -8.80 -22.54 7.98
CA ILE A 473 -9.79 -21.67 7.34
C ILE A 473 -9.24 -20.25 7.35
N ILE A 474 -9.13 -19.64 6.17
CA ILE A 474 -8.77 -18.24 6.00
C ILE A 474 -9.83 -17.51 5.20
N SER A 475 -9.88 -16.18 5.28
CA SER A 475 -10.75 -15.39 4.40
C SER A 475 -9.97 -14.86 3.21
N LEU A 476 -10.50 -15.08 2.02
CA LEU A 476 -9.97 -14.58 0.76
C LEU A 476 -11.10 -14.13 -0.15
N GLY A 477 -10.83 -13.13 -0.98
CA GLY A 477 -11.66 -12.82 -2.14
C GLY A 477 -11.33 -13.78 -3.27
N ILE A 478 -12.28 -14.67 -3.58
CA ILE A 478 -12.19 -15.62 -4.68
C ILE A 478 -13.42 -15.49 -5.58
N ALA A 479 -13.32 -16.01 -6.80
CA ALA A 479 -14.50 -16.15 -7.64
C ALA A 479 -15.49 -17.12 -6.99
N SER A 480 -16.71 -16.66 -6.74
CA SER A 480 -17.78 -17.49 -6.17
C SER A 480 -18.17 -18.61 -7.14
N ASP A 481 -18.47 -19.78 -6.58
CA ASP A 481 -19.01 -20.98 -7.23
C ASP A 481 -20.53 -21.14 -7.00
N GLY A 482 -21.20 -20.13 -6.42
CA GLY A 482 -22.59 -20.22 -5.98
C GLY A 482 -22.74 -20.43 -4.47
N SER A 483 -21.64 -20.71 -3.75
CA SER A 483 -21.65 -20.88 -2.30
C SER A 483 -22.24 -19.68 -1.57
N PHE A 484 -22.89 -19.94 -0.45
CA PHE A 484 -23.55 -18.93 0.40
C PHE A 484 -24.61 -18.08 -0.32
N GLY A 485 -25.12 -18.52 -1.48
CA GLY A 485 -26.07 -17.77 -2.29
C GLY A 485 -25.44 -16.58 -3.04
N ILE A 486 -24.11 -16.55 -3.16
CA ILE A 486 -23.38 -15.53 -3.91
C ILE A 486 -23.30 -15.99 -5.37
N PRO A 487 -23.77 -15.19 -6.36
CA PRO A 487 -23.76 -15.60 -7.76
C PRO A 487 -22.38 -15.99 -8.29
N GLU A 488 -22.37 -16.99 -9.17
CA GLU A 488 -21.14 -17.51 -9.77
C GLU A 488 -20.36 -16.43 -10.53
N GLY A 489 -19.03 -16.47 -10.41
CA GLY A 489 -18.11 -15.60 -11.17
C GLY A 489 -17.87 -14.22 -10.57
N ILE A 490 -18.53 -13.87 -9.45
CA ILE A 490 -18.26 -12.64 -8.71
C ILE A 490 -17.09 -12.87 -7.74
N VAL A 491 -16.13 -11.95 -7.71
CA VAL A 491 -15.06 -11.99 -6.70
C VAL A 491 -15.58 -11.44 -5.39
N PHE A 492 -15.69 -12.30 -4.38
CA PHE A 492 -16.25 -11.93 -3.08
C PHE A 492 -15.40 -12.53 -1.96
N SER A 493 -15.14 -11.74 -0.91
CA SER A 493 -14.43 -12.23 0.27
C SER A 493 -15.31 -13.16 1.07
N GLN A 494 -14.82 -14.37 1.31
CA GLN A 494 -15.52 -15.41 2.06
C GLN A 494 -14.51 -16.36 2.72
N PRO A 495 -14.92 -17.17 3.72
CA PRO A 495 -14.08 -18.20 4.32
C PRO A 495 -13.80 -19.32 3.31
N VAL A 496 -12.53 -19.66 3.17
CA VAL A 496 -12.03 -20.65 2.23
C VAL A 496 -11.08 -21.63 2.90
N CYS A 497 -11.02 -22.84 2.35
CA CYS A 497 -10.03 -23.85 2.66
C CYS A 497 -9.16 -24.13 1.43
N LEU A 498 -7.95 -24.63 1.66
CA LEU A 498 -7.07 -25.07 0.58
C LEU A 498 -7.38 -26.53 0.28
N ASN A 499 -7.69 -26.84 -0.98
CA ASN A 499 -7.84 -28.22 -1.45
C ASN A 499 -6.73 -28.56 -2.45
N GLU A 500 -6.28 -29.81 -2.44
CA GLU A 500 -5.36 -30.36 -3.43
C GLU A 500 -6.16 -31.17 -4.44
N LEU A 501 -6.06 -30.78 -5.71
CA LEU A 501 -6.68 -31.49 -6.82
C LEU A 501 -5.85 -32.74 -7.18
N GLU A 502 -6.46 -33.67 -7.91
CA GLU A 502 -5.81 -34.91 -8.36
C GLU A 502 -4.53 -34.66 -9.17
N ASP A 503 -4.48 -33.52 -9.88
CA ASP A 503 -3.31 -33.07 -10.65
C ASP A 503 -2.15 -32.54 -9.78
N GLY A 504 -2.29 -32.56 -8.44
CA GLY A 504 -1.34 -31.98 -7.49
C GLY A 504 -1.36 -30.44 -7.45
N SER A 505 -2.29 -29.81 -8.17
CA SER A 505 -2.52 -28.37 -8.11
C SER A 505 -3.39 -28.01 -6.89
N ARG A 506 -3.18 -26.81 -6.35
CA ARG A 506 -3.82 -26.38 -5.10
C ARG A 506 -4.73 -25.20 -5.34
N VAL A 507 -5.98 -25.36 -4.93
CA VAL A 507 -7.06 -24.40 -5.19
C VAL A 507 -7.72 -24.00 -3.88
N TRP A 508 -8.01 -22.71 -3.76
CA TRP A 508 -8.82 -22.19 -2.66
C TRP A 508 -10.30 -22.39 -3.01
N VAL A 509 -11.02 -23.10 -2.15
CA VAL A 509 -12.44 -23.43 -2.32
C VAL A 509 -13.23 -22.83 -1.15
N PRO A 510 -14.45 -22.31 -1.38
CA PRO A 510 -15.31 -21.86 -0.29
C PRO A 510 -15.58 -22.99 0.71
N PHE A 511 -15.47 -22.69 2.00
CA PHE A 511 -15.76 -23.69 3.04
C PHE A 511 -17.26 -23.71 3.31
N VAL A 512 -18.02 -24.52 2.57
CA VAL A 512 -19.51 -24.53 2.57
C VAL A 512 -20.12 -24.77 3.96
N ASP A 513 -19.43 -25.54 4.82
CA ASP A 513 -19.89 -25.82 6.18
C ASP A 513 -19.71 -24.64 7.16
N PHE A 514 -19.16 -23.50 6.70
CA PHE A 514 -19.03 -22.30 7.52
C PHE A 514 -20.40 -21.69 7.84
N PRO A 515 -20.64 -21.19 9.07
CA PRO A 515 -21.87 -20.48 9.38
C PRO A 515 -22.01 -19.17 8.59
N MET A 516 -23.24 -18.81 8.22
CA MET A 516 -23.52 -17.49 7.63
C MET A 516 -23.07 -16.36 8.56
N PRO A 517 -22.64 -15.19 8.01
CA PRO A 517 -22.15 -14.10 8.82
C PRO A 517 -23.19 -13.63 9.84
N ASN A 518 -22.73 -13.23 11.04
CA ASN A 518 -23.60 -12.68 12.07
C ASN A 518 -24.08 -11.25 11.71
N MET A 519 -24.93 -11.17 10.69
CA MET A 519 -25.52 -9.94 10.18
C MET A 519 -26.95 -10.20 9.67
N GLU A 520 -27.76 -9.15 9.59
CA GLU A 520 -29.12 -9.26 9.06
C GLU A 520 -29.08 -9.65 7.58
N LYS A 521 -29.98 -10.56 7.18
CA LYS A 521 -29.99 -11.14 5.81
C LYS A 521 -30.09 -10.07 4.71
N PHE A 522 -30.86 -9.00 4.93
CA PHE A 522 -30.99 -7.93 3.94
C PHE A 522 -29.67 -7.16 3.75
N LEU A 523 -28.87 -7.01 4.82
CA LEU A 523 -27.59 -6.32 4.74
C LEU A 523 -26.58 -7.18 3.97
N PHE A 524 -26.58 -8.50 4.21
CA PHE A 524 -25.78 -9.43 3.41
C PHE A 524 -26.20 -9.40 1.95
N GLN A 525 -27.50 -9.41 1.66
CA GLN A 525 -28.00 -9.28 0.30
C GLN A 525 -27.54 -7.98 -0.36
N SER A 526 -27.55 -6.85 0.36
CA SER A 526 -27.03 -5.57 -0.17
C SER A 526 -25.55 -5.65 -0.56
N PHE A 527 -24.76 -6.49 0.12
CA PHE A 527 -23.35 -6.69 -0.23
C PHE A 527 -23.20 -7.46 -1.52
N VAL A 528 -24.02 -8.50 -1.69
CA VAL A 528 -24.10 -9.30 -2.92
C VAL A 528 -24.61 -8.44 -4.09
N ASP A 529 -25.67 -7.65 -3.88
CA ASP A 529 -26.24 -6.76 -4.90
C ASP A 529 -25.21 -5.72 -5.37
N MET A 530 -24.41 -5.18 -4.45
CA MET A 530 -23.32 -4.27 -4.79
C MET A 530 -22.23 -4.94 -5.63
N ALA A 531 -21.92 -6.20 -5.33
CA ALA A 531 -20.94 -6.97 -6.08
C ALA A 531 -21.46 -7.32 -7.50
N ILE A 532 -22.75 -7.62 -7.63
CA ILE A 532 -23.43 -7.79 -8.93
C ILE A 532 -23.36 -6.49 -9.73
N TYR A 533 -23.73 -5.36 -9.12
CA TYR A 533 -23.67 -4.04 -9.76
C TYR A 533 -22.25 -3.73 -10.26
N MET A 534 -21.22 -4.03 -9.46
CA MET A 534 -19.83 -3.81 -9.85
C MET A 534 -19.39 -4.68 -11.02
N ARG A 535 -19.79 -5.96 -11.05
CA ARG A 535 -19.53 -6.85 -12.19
C ARG A 535 -20.19 -6.31 -13.46
N ASP A 536 -21.47 -5.94 -13.37
CA ASP A 536 -22.21 -5.44 -14.53
C ASP A 536 -21.59 -4.12 -15.05
N LYS A 537 -21.04 -3.30 -14.15
CA LYS A 537 -20.26 -2.10 -14.50
C LYS A 537 -18.95 -2.42 -15.22
N ILE A 538 -18.21 -3.47 -14.81
CA ILE A 538 -17.01 -3.93 -15.52
C ILE A 538 -17.37 -4.31 -16.95
N THR A 539 -18.45 -5.08 -17.12
CA THR A 539 -18.93 -5.50 -18.45
C THR A 539 -19.38 -4.30 -19.29
N GLU A 540 -20.03 -3.30 -18.70
CA GLU A 540 -20.41 -2.05 -19.38
C GLU A 540 -19.18 -1.29 -19.92
N ILE A 541 -18.15 -1.11 -19.09
CA ILE A 541 -16.92 -0.41 -19.45
C ILE A 541 -16.17 -1.17 -20.55
N LYS A 542 -16.11 -2.50 -20.45
CA LYS A 542 -15.51 -3.38 -21.46
C LYS A 542 -16.18 -3.23 -22.83
N ASN A 543 -17.52 -3.20 -22.86
CA ASN A 543 -18.25 -3.04 -24.11
C ASN A 543 -17.99 -1.67 -24.75
N LYS A 544 -17.91 -0.60 -23.93
CA LYS A 544 -17.54 0.75 -24.38
C LYS A 544 -16.11 0.82 -24.92
N SER A 545 -15.15 0.13 -24.30
CA SER A 545 -13.76 0.10 -24.78
C SER A 545 -13.61 -0.65 -26.09
N ASN A 546 -14.42 -1.70 -26.31
CA ASN A 546 -14.43 -2.43 -27.58
C ASN A 546 -15.03 -1.59 -28.71
N SER A 547 -16.15 -0.89 -28.45
CA SER A 547 -16.78 -0.03 -29.46
C SER A 547 -15.97 1.21 -29.85
N THR A 548 -14.92 1.55 -29.09
CA THR A 548 -13.99 2.64 -29.44
C THR A 548 -12.72 2.17 -30.17
N ARG A 549 -12.51 0.84 -30.26
CA ARG A 549 -11.40 0.23 -31.01
C ARG A 549 -11.81 -0.25 -32.40
N GLU A 550 -13.10 -0.50 -32.62
CA GLU A 550 -13.72 -0.62 -33.95
C GLU A 550 -13.94 0.75 -34.58
#